data_AF-A0A7K6I3F3-F1
#
_entry.id   AF-A0A7K6I3F3-F1
#
_cell.length_a   1.000
_cell.length_b   1.000
_cell.length_c   1.000
_cell.angle_alpha   90.00
_cell.angle_beta   90.00
_cell.angle_gamma   90.00
#
_symmetry.space_group_name_H-M   'P 1'
#
loop_
_entity.id
_entity.type
_entity.pdbx_description
1 polymer ?
#
loop_
_entity_poly.entity_id
_entity_poly.type
_entity_poly.pdbx_seq_one_letter_code
_entity_poly.pdbx_strand_id
1 'polypeptide(L)'
;MWYIMQSIQSKYSLSERLIRTIAAIRSFPRDNVEDLIGRGADVNCLHGTLKPLHCACMVADADCVELLLQKGAEVNALDGYKRTALHYAAEKDETCVEILLEYGADPNAPDGNEDTPLHWAAFKNNAECARALLAGGALVNALDYNRDTPLSWAAMKGNLESVSVLLDFGAEARVLNLKGQSPVARLLALLARGLGTEREDSCLELLHKAAGQLEVGRGSGLPREVARD
;
A
#
# COMPACT_ATOMS: atom_id res chain seq x y z
N MET A 1 -33.65 28.49 3.78
CA MET A 1 -32.37 27.76 3.67
C MET A 1 -32.15 26.78 4.84
N TRP A 2 -32.36 27.22 6.11
CA TRP A 2 -32.20 26.37 7.31
C TRP A 2 -33.09 25.11 7.32
N TYR A 3 -34.37 25.24 6.97
CA TYR A 3 -35.33 24.13 6.95
C TYR A 3 -35.02 23.04 5.90
N ILE A 4 -34.44 23.44 4.77
CA ILE A 4 -34.05 22.52 3.68
C ILE A 4 -32.80 21.72 4.08
N MET A 5 -31.83 22.37 4.73
CA MET A 5 -30.63 21.70 5.23
C MET A 5 -30.95 20.70 6.34
N GLN A 6 -31.87 21.04 7.25
CA GLN A 6 -32.33 20.14 8.32
C GLN A 6 -33.12 18.94 7.77
N SER A 7 -33.91 19.15 6.71
CA SER A 7 -34.66 18.10 5.99
C SER A 7 -33.77 17.13 5.20
N ILE A 8 -32.59 17.58 4.75
CA ILE A 8 -31.59 16.69 4.11
C ILE A 8 -30.81 15.92 5.18
N GLN A 9 -30.46 16.56 6.30
CA GLN A 9 -29.74 15.92 7.41
C GLN A 9 -30.55 14.84 8.14
N SER A 10 -31.88 14.95 8.18
CA SER A 10 -32.75 13.95 8.83
C SER A 10 -32.87 12.64 8.05
N LYS A 11 -32.45 12.60 6.79
CA LYS A 11 -32.49 11.40 5.93
C LYS A 11 -31.31 10.47 6.13
N TYR A 12 -30.24 10.93 6.77
CA TYR A 12 -28.99 10.19 6.91
C TYR A 12 -28.74 9.85 8.37
N SER A 13 -28.29 8.61 8.63
CA SER A 13 -27.86 8.21 9.98
C SER A 13 -26.62 9.00 10.42
N LEU A 14 -26.34 9.03 11.72
CA LEU A 14 -25.14 9.69 12.25
C LEU A 14 -23.86 9.09 11.65
N SER A 15 -23.80 7.75 11.51
CA SER A 15 -22.66 7.06 10.93
C SER A 15 -22.49 7.33 9.43
N GLU A 16 -23.60 7.50 8.68
CA GLU A 16 -23.52 7.91 7.28
C GLU A 16 -23.03 9.37 7.14
N ARG A 17 -23.47 10.26 8.03
CA ARG A 17 -22.97 11.64 8.07
C ARG A 17 -21.47 11.66 8.39
N LEU A 18 -21.01 10.83 9.33
CA LEU A 18 -19.60 10.71 9.70
C LEU A 18 -18.73 10.43 8.46
N ILE A 19 -19.04 9.38 7.70
CA ILE A 19 -18.27 9.00 6.51
C ILE A 19 -18.34 10.08 5.43
N ARG A 20 -19.50 10.70 5.23
CA ARG A 20 -19.66 11.78 4.24
C ARG A 20 -18.88 13.04 4.62
N THR A 21 -18.76 13.33 5.91
CA THR A 21 -17.94 14.43 6.43
C THR A 21 -16.46 14.15 6.19
N ILE A 22 -15.97 12.94 6.52
CA ILE A 22 -14.58 12.54 6.27
C ILE A 22 -14.25 12.57 4.78
N ALA A 23 -15.10 12.00 3.93
CA ALA A 23 -14.86 11.92 2.50
C ALA A 23 -15.07 13.27 1.74
N ALA A 24 -15.52 14.32 2.42
CA ALA A 24 -15.90 15.62 1.85
C ALA A 24 -16.92 15.58 0.69
N ILE A 25 -17.57 14.44 0.41
CA ILE A 25 -18.43 14.20 -0.78
C ILE A 25 -19.67 15.12 -0.79
N ARG A 26 -20.14 15.56 0.38
CA ARG A 26 -21.22 16.55 0.58
C ARG A 26 -21.00 17.24 1.92
N SER A 27 -20.07 18.18 1.99
CA SER A 27 -19.76 18.88 3.25
C SER A 27 -21.05 19.47 3.83
N PHE A 28 -21.48 18.93 4.97
CA PHE A 28 -22.42 19.59 5.85
C PHE A 28 -21.58 20.54 6.69
N PRO A 29 -21.59 21.86 6.46
CA PRO A 29 -20.65 22.80 7.08
C PRO A 29 -20.78 22.94 8.62
N ARG A 30 -21.63 22.12 9.25
CA ARG A 30 -21.85 22.06 10.70
C ARG A 30 -21.43 20.73 11.33
N ASP A 31 -21.11 19.73 10.50
CA ASP A 31 -20.78 18.40 11.00
C ASP A 31 -19.27 18.32 11.22
N ASN A 32 -18.86 18.17 12.48
CA ASN A 32 -17.50 17.83 12.87
C ASN A 32 -17.46 16.31 13.15
N VAL A 33 -16.37 15.65 12.72
CA VAL A 33 -16.10 14.23 13.01
C VAL A 33 -16.21 13.95 14.51
N GLU A 34 -15.61 14.78 15.36
CA GLU A 34 -15.66 14.60 16.83
C GLU A 34 -17.08 14.73 17.40
N ASP A 35 -17.86 15.72 16.95
CA ASP A 35 -19.25 15.91 17.40
C ASP A 35 -20.13 14.71 17.02
N LEU A 36 -19.98 14.22 15.77
CA LEU A 36 -20.74 13.08 15.30
C LEU A 36 -20.43 11.82 16.11
N ILE A 37 -19.16 11.56 16.41
CA ILE A 37 -18.75 10.43 17.26
C ILE A 37 -19.29 10.63 18.68
N GLY A 38 -19.17 11.83 19.25
CA GLY A 38 -19.70 12.16 20.58
C GLY A 38 -21.22 11.99 20.70
N ARG A 39 -21.96 12.15 19.60
CA ARG A 39 -23.41 11.91 19.50
C ARG A 39 -23.78 10.45 19.25
N GLY A 40 -22.80 9.54 19.19
CA GLY A 40 -23.00 8.10 19.02
C GLY A 40 -22.93 7.63 17.57
N ALA A 41 -22.24 8.32 16.67
CA ALA A 41 -21.89 7.75 15.37
C ALA A 41 -20.98 6.53 15.56
N ASP A 42 -21.32 5.43 14.91
CA ASP A 42 -20.52 4.21 14.95
C ASP A 42 -19.30 4.36 14.02
N VAL A 43 -18.10 4.35 14.63
CA VAL A 43 -16.80 4.48 13.96
C VAL A 43 -16.42 3.26 13.12
N ASN A 44 -17.13 2.14 13.27
CA ASN A 44 -16.92 0.89 12.53
C ASN A 44 -18.03 0.59 11.52
N CYS A 45 -19.00 1.49 11.38
CA CYS A 45 -20.14 1.31 10.50
C CYS A 45 -19.70 1.22 9.04
N LEU A 46 -20.13 0.15 8.35
CA LEU A 46 -19.90 0.00 6.93
C LEU A 46 -20.91 0.85 6.15
N HIS A 47 -20.44 1.80 5.34
CA HIS A 47 -21.27 2.57 4.43
C HIS A 47 -20.87 2.31 2.97
N GLY A 48 -21.74 1.63 2.23
CA GLY A 48 -21.37 1.08 0.93
C GLY A 48 -20.32 0.00 1.11
N THR A 49 -19.10 0.25 0.62
CA THR A 49 -17.97 -0.67 0.78
C THR A 49 -16.95 -0.20 1.82
N LEU A 50 -17.05 1.03 2.33
CA LEU A 50 -16.00 1.64 3.15
C LEU A 50 -16.46 1.85 4.59
N LYS A 51 -15.48 1.88 5.51
CA LYS A 51 -15.65 2.28 6.91
C LYS A 51 -15.00 3.66 7.11
N PRO A 52 -15.31 4.41 8.18
CA PRO A 52 -14.72 5.72 8.45
C PRO A 52 -13.20 5.73 8.35
N LEU A 53 -12.53 4.72 8.92
CA LEU A 53 -11.07 4.62 8.91
C LEU A 53 -10.50 4.47 7.48
N HIS A 54 -11.15 3.70 6.61
CA HIS A 54 -10.77 3.61 5.19
C HIS A 54 -10.87 4.96 4.50
N CYS A 55 -11.96 5.70 4.73
CA CYS A 55 -12.17 7.01 4.14
C CYS A 55 -11.12 8.03 4.59
N ALA A 56 -10.75 8.04 5.88
CA ALA A 56 -9.73 8.93 6.42
C ALA A 56 -8.36 8.69 5.74
N CYS A 57 -7.99 7.42 5.54
CA CYS A 57 -6.76 7.08 4.83
C CYS A 57 -6.80 7.44 3.34
N MET A 58 -7.97 7.31 2.68
CA MET A 58 -8.14 7.70 1.27
C MET A 58 -7.94 9.20 1.03
N VAL A 59 -8.29 10.03 2.02
CA VAL A 59 -8.12 11.50 1.96
C VAL A 59 -6.81 11.98 2.58
N ALA A 60 -5.98 11.07 3.10
CA ALA A 60 -4.72 11.37 3.77
C ALA A 60 -4.87 12.32 4.98
N ASP A 61 -5.93 12.13 5.78
CA ASP A 61 -6.17 12.92 6.99
C ASP A 61 -5.67 12.14 8.22
N ALA A 62 -4.40 12.33 8.55
CA ALA A 62 -3.72 11.65 9.65
C ALA A 62 -4.36 11.95 11.02
N ASP A 63 -4.77 13.20 11.25
CA ASP A 63 -5.45 13.61 12.49
C ASP A 63 -6.78 12.86 12.64
N CYS A 64 -7.53 12.71 11.54
CA CYS A 64 -8.78 11.95 11.53
C CYS A 64 -8.54 10.45 11.72
N VAL A 65 -7.48 9.88 11.11
CA VAL A 65 -7.09 8.48 11.33
C VAL A 65 -6.81 8.22 12.81
N GLU A 66 -5.97 9.05 13.43
CA GLU A 66 -5.63 8.92 14.84
C GLU A 66 -6.88 9.05 15.73
N LEU A 67 -7.71 10.07 15.49
CA LEU A 67 -8.96 10.27 16.22
C LEU A 67 -9.87 9.03 16.14
N LEU A 68 -10.06 8.46 14.96
CA LEU A 68 -10.92 7.29 14.78
C LEU A 68 -10.39 6.07 15.55
N LEU A 69 -9.08 5.84 15.51
CA LEU A 69 -8.43 4.75 16.24
C LEU A 69 -8.56 4.93 17.76
N GLN A 70 -8.33 6.15 18.28
CA GLN A 70 -8.55 6.47 19.70
C GLN A 70 -10.01 6.27 20.14
N LYS A 71 -10.96 6.38 19.21
CA LYS A 71 -12.40 6.14 19.46
C LYS A 71 -12.84 4.70 19.21
N GLY A 72 -11.90 3.77 19.01
CA GLY A 72 -12.17 2.34 18.90
C GLY A 72 -12.47 1.85 17.48
N ALA A 73 -11.97 2.56 16.46
CA ALA A 73 -11.98 2.03 15.10
C ALA A 73 -11.13 0.75 15.01
N GLU A 74 -11.66 -0.26 14.34
CA GLU A 74 -11.00 -1.54 14.08
C GLU A 74 -9.88 -1.34 13.05
N VAL A 75 -8.62 -1.33 13.48
CA VAL A 75 -7.44 -1.07 12.63
C VAL A 75 -7.33 -2.01 11.43
N ASN A 76 -7.65 -3.29 11.64
CA ASN A 76 -7.60 -4.35 10.62
C ASN A 76 -8.98 -4.68 10.03
N ALA A 77 -9.96 -3.77 10.17
CA ALA A 77 -11.27 -3.98 9.56
C ALA A 77 -11.15 -4.06 8.04
N LEU A 78 -11.95 -4.94 7.47
CA LEU A 78 -12.03 -5.12 6.03
C LEU A 78 -13.16 -4.27 5.43
N ASP A 79 -12.86 -3.70 4.28
CA ASP A 79 -13.82 -3.04 3.40
C ASP A 79 -14.51 -4.07 2.46
N GLY A 80 -15.38 -3.61 1.56
CA GLY A 80 -16.09 -4.46 0.60
C GLY A 80 -15.20 -5.18 -0.43
N TYR A 81 -13.94 -4.76 -0.60
CA TYR A 81 -12.92 -5.39 -1.45
C TYR A 81 -11.90 -6.20 -0.64
N LYS A 82 -12.20 -6.46 0.64
CA LYS A 82 -11.29 -7.10 1.61
C LYS A 82 -9.99 -6.31 1.86
N ARG A 83 -9.98 -5.01 1.63
CA ARG A 83 -8.84 -4.14 1.96
C ARG A 83 -8.95 -3.66 3.40
N THR A 84 -7.79 -3.50 4.04
CA THR A 84 -7.66 -2.76 5.30
C THR A 84 -7.42 -1.27 5.04
N ALA A 85 -7.54 -0.43 6.06
CA ALA A 85 -7.18 0.99 5.99
C ALA A 85 -5.73 1.21 5.55
N LEU A 86 -4.82 0.29 5.93
CA LEU A 86 -3.41 0.35 5.58
C LEU A 86 -3.13 0.25 4.07
N HIS A 87 -3.99 -0.44 3.31
CA HIS A 87 -3.87 -0.47 1.85
C HIS A 87 -4.05 0.92 1.25
N TYR A 88 -5.03 1.69 1.74
CA TYR A 88 -5.30 3.04 1.26
C TYR A 88 -4.24 4.04 1.72
N ALA A 89 -3.76 3.90 2.96
CA ALA A 89 -2.68 4.74 3.47
C ALA A 89 -1.39 4.53 2.65
N ALA A 90 -1.04 3.28 2.33
CA ALA A 90 0.12 2.94 1.50
C ALA A 90 0.10 3.59 0.11
N GLU A 91 -1.09 3.84 -0.45
CA GLU A 91 -1.25 4.55 -1.72
C GLU A 91 -1.10 6.07 -1.62
N LYS A 92 -1.10 6.65 -0.42
CA LYS A 92 -1.34 8.09 -0.24
C LYS A 92 -0.34 8.80 0.66
N ASP A 93 -0.15 8.33 1.89
CA ASP A 93 0.49 9.11 2.94
C ASP A 93 1.23 8.23 3.95
N GLU A 94 2.49 8.59 4.21
CA GLU A 94 3.38 7.90 5.14
C GLU A 94 2.91 8.04 6.59
N THR A 95 2.49 9.24 7.00
CA THR A 95 2.03 9.49 8.37
C THR A 95 0.86 8.58 8.76
N CYS A 96 -0.11 8.42 7.85
CA CYS A 96 -1.21 7.48 8.03
C CYS A 96 -0.73 6.02 8.16
N VAL A 97 0.30 5.62 7.39
CA VAL A 97 0.91 4.28 7.49
C VAL A 97 1.53 4.08 8.87
N GLU A 98 2.34 5.03 9.34
CA GLU A 98 3.01 4.97 10.64
C GLU A 98 2.00 4.85 11.78
N ILE A 99 0.98 5.73 11.81
CA ILE A 99 -0.09 5.70 12.82
C ILE A 99 -0.79 4.34 12.81
N LEU A 100 -1.17 3.82 11.64
CA LEU A 100 -1.85 2.53 11.57
C LEU A 100 -0.96 1.38 12.10
N LEU A 101 0.33 1.37 11.78
CA LEU A 101 1.27 0.38 12.28
C LEU A 101 1.45 0.48 13.80
N GLU A 102 1.53 1.69 14.36
CA GLU A 102 1.59 1.91 15.81
C GLU A 102 0.36 1.36 16.54
N TYR A 103 -0.82 1.44 15.92
CA TYR A 103 -2.07 0.87 16.43
C TYR A 103 -2.26 -0.62 16.10
N GLY A 104 -1.23 -1.30 15.56
CA GLY A 104 -1.24 -2.75 15.34
C GLY A 104 -1.89 -3.19 14.02
N ALA A 105 -1.85 -2.34 12.99
CA ALA A 105 -2.19 -2.77 11.63
C ALA A 105 -1.27 -3.90 11.17
N ASP A 106 -1.81 -4.90 10.49
CA ASP A 106 -1.02 -5.96 9.87
C ASP A 106 -0.43 -5.47 8.53
N PRO A 107 0.90 -5.28 8.42
CA PRO A 107 1.55 -4.84 7.18
C PRO A 107 1.47 -5.88 6.06
N ASN A 108 1.11 -7.13 6.38
CA ASN A 108 1.02 -8.24 5.45
C ASN A 108 -0.41 -8.67 5.17
N ALA A 109 -1.41 -7.88 5.60
CA ALA A 109 -2.82 -8.18 5.34
C ALA A 109 -3.06 -8.29 3.81
N PRO A 110 -3.57 -9.43 3.31
CA PRO A 110 -3.91 -9.58 1.90
C PRO A 110 -5.28 -8.96 1.60
N ASP A 111 -5.40 -8.26 0.47
CA ASP A 111 -6.70 -7.86 -0.05
C ASP A 111 -7.41 -8.97 -0.84
N GLY A 112 -8.52 -8.64 -1.52
CA GLY A 112 -9.28 -9.60 -2.32
C GLY A 112 -8.50 -10.29 -3.44
N ASN A 113 -7.36 -9.75 -3.88
CA ASN A 113 -6.46 -10.33 -4.88
C ASN A 113 -5.14 -10.82 -4.27
N GLU A 114 -5.07 -10.97 -2.94
CA GLU A 114 -3.84 -11.27 -2.20
C GLU A 114 -2.78 -10.15 -2.32
N ASP A 115 -3.16 -8.95 -2.78
CA ASP A 115 -2.27 -7.80 -2.82
C ASP A 115 -2.05 -7.29 -1.39
N THR A 116 -0.80 -7.05 -1.00
CA THR A 116 -0.46 -6.46 0.32
C THR A 116 -0.35 -4.94 0.24
N PRO A 117 -0.39 -4.19 1.35
CA PRO A 117 -0.14 -2.74 1.35
C PRO A 117 1.17 -2.35 0.64
N LEU A 118 2.21 -3.18 0.74
CA LEU A 118 3.49 -2.93 0.07
C LEU A 118 3.38 -2.99 -1.47
N HIS A 119 2.52 -3.85 -2.03
CA HIS A 119 2.23 -3.85 -3.47
C HIS A 119 1.65 -2.50 -3.92
N TRP A 120 0.70 -1.95 -3.15
CA TRP A 120 0.07 -0.67 -3.43
C TRP A 120 1.05 0.51 -3.34
N ALA A 121 1.88 0.56 -2.31
CA ALA A 121 2.95 1.57 -2.20
C ALA A 121 3.91 1.52 -3.40
N ALA A 122 4.34 0.30 -3.77
CA ALA A 122 5.24 0.07 -4.90
C ALA A 122 4.64 0.50 -6.24
N PHE A 123 3.34 0.29 -6.44
CA PHE A 123 2.64 0.70 -7.68
C PHE A 123 2.39 2.20 -7.77
N LYS A 124 2.22 2.90 -6.64
CA LYS A 124 2.03 4.36 -6.60
C LYS A 124 3.34 5.15 -6.60
N ASN A 125 4.47 4.47 -6.53
CA ASN A 125 5.80 5.05 -6.37
C ASN A 125 6.00 5.77 -5.02
N ASN A 126 5.31 5.34 -3.96
CA ASN A 126 5.41 5.94 -2.64
C ASN A 126 6.55 5.30 -1.86
N ALA A 127 7.77 5.71 -2.16
CA ALA A 127 8.99 5.17 -1.55
C ALA A 127 9.01 5.31 -0.02
N GLU A 128 8.47 6.39 0.53
CA GLU A 128 8.37 6.61 1.97
C GLU A 128 7.40 5.62 2.63
N CYS A 129 6.18 5.46 2.08
CA CYS A 129 5.24 4.45 2.56
C CYS A 129 5.83 3.03 2.46
N ALA A 130 6.56 2.73 1.38
CA ALA A 130 7.24 1.44 1.24
C ALA A 130 8.30 1.24 2.34
N ARG A 131 9.11 2.26 2.65
CA ARG A 131 10.08 2.23 3.77
C ARG A 131 9.39 2.00 5.10
N ALA A 132 8.34 2.76 5.41
CA ALA A 132 7.59 2.64 6.65
C ALA A 132 6.98 1.24 6.81
N LEU A 133 6.36 0.69 5.75
CA LEU A 133 5.83 -0.67 5.73
C LEU A 133 6.91 -1.73 5.96
N LEU A 134 8.06 -1.61 5.28
CA LEU A 134 9.18 -2.54 5.42
C LEU A 134 9.80 -2.48 6.82
N ALA A 135 9.96 -1.28 7.39
CA ALA A 135 10.38 -1.10 8.78
C ALA A 135 9.35 -1.68 9.77
N GLY A 136 8.07 -1.61 9.43
CA GLY A 136 6.95 -2.21 10.18
C GLY A 136 6.82 -3.73 10.03
N GLY A 137 7.69 -4.40 9.25
CA GLY A 137 7.68 -5.86 9.10
C GLY A 137 6.90 -6.38 7.88
N ALA A 138 6.65 -5.55 6.87
CA ALA A 138 6.13 -6.01 5.60
C ALA A 138 7.11 -6.97 4.91
N LEU A 139 6.59 -8.04 4.32
CA LEU A 139 7.36 -9.00 3.54
C LEU A 139 7.74 -8.40 2.19
N VAL A 140 9.02 -8.10 2.00
CA VAL A 140 9.56 -7.48 0.77
C VAL A 140 9.25 -8.30 -0.50
N ASN A 141 9.23 -9.63 -0.38
CA ASN A 141 8.92 -10.58 -1.45
C ASN A 141 7.53 -11.22 -1.28
N ALA A 142 6.57 -10.50 -0.69
CA ALA A 142 5.16 -10.92 -0.68
C ALA A 142 4.69 -11.26 -2.11
N LEU A 143 3.76 -12.19 -2.22
CA LEU A 143 3.22 -12.64 -3.51
C LEU A 143 1.74 -12.33 -3.56
N ASP A 144 1.31 -11.64 -4.61
CA ASP A 144 -0.10 -11.52 -4.94
C ASP A 144 -0.67 -12.81 -5.56
N TYR A 145 -1.95 -12.80 -5.95
CA TYR A 145 -2.62 -13.94 -6.58
C TYR A 145 -1.93 -14.43 -7.88
N ASN A 146 -1.25 -13.53 -8.60
CA ASN A 146 -0.48 -13.88 -9.80
C ASN A 146 0.97 -14.28 -9.49
N ARG A 147 1.35 -14.32 -8.21
CA ARG A 147 2.73 -14.47 -7.74
C ARG A 147 3.65 -13.35 -8.24
N ASP A 148 3.10 -12.17 -8.52
CA ASP A 148 3.90 -10.97 -8.69
C ASP A 148 4.33 -10.46 -7.31
N THR A 149 5.54 -9.89 -7.23
CA THR A 149 6.07 -9.25 -6.02
C THR A 149 5.82 -7.74 -6.05
N PRO A 150 5.97 -7.01 -4.92
CA PRO A 150 5.96 -5.55 -4.94
C PRO A 150 6.99 -4.97 -5.91
N LEU A 151 8.16 -5.59 -6.04
CA LEU A 151 9.19 -5.18 -7.01
C LEU A 151 8.70 -5.36 -8.46
N SER A 152 7.95 -6.43 -8.73
CA SER A 152 7.30 -6.66 -10.03
C SER A 152 6.31 -5.56 -10.38
N TRP A 153 5.51 -5.11 -9.40
CA TRP A 153 4.56 -4.00 -9.55
C TRP A 153 5.26 -2.66 -9.81
N ALA A 154 6.31 -2.34 -9.05
CA ALA A 154 7.11 -1.14 -9.29
C ALA A 154 7.79 -1.14 -10.67
N ALA A 155 8.39 -2.27 -11.06
CA ALA A 155 9.04 -2.43 -12.36
C ALA A 155 8.05 -2.33 -13.54
N MET A 156 6.83 -2.84 -13.38
CA MET A 156 5.77 -2.70 -14.40
C MET A 156 5.39 -1.23 -14.69
N LYS A 157 5.64 -0.33 -13.73
CA LYS A 157 5.32 1.09 -13.82
C LYS A 157 6.52 2.01 -14.05
N GLY A 158 7.75 1.46 -14.03
CA GLY A 158 8.97 2.28 -14.09
C GLY A 158 9.15 3.16 -12.85
N ASN A 159 8.67 2.70 -11.70
CA ASN A 159 8.69 3.43 -10.43
C ASN A 159 10.08 3.34 -9.77
N LEU A 160 11.00 4.19 -10.20
CA LEU A 160 12.42 4.14 -9.83
C LEU A 160 12.66 4.16 -8.32
N GLU A 161 12.01 5.09 -7.62
CA GLU A 161 12.21 5.29 -6.19
C GLU A 161 11.73 4.07 -5.40
N SER A 162 10.59 3.48 -5.78
CA SER A 162 10.12 2.23 -5.16
C SER A 162 10.99 1.03 -5.52
N VAL A 163 11.49 0.94 -6.76
CA VAL A 163 12.46 -0.11 -7.14
C VAL A 163 13.71 -0.01 -6.27
N SER A 164 14.27 1.19 -6.08
CA SER A 164 15.45 1.41 -5.23
C SER A 164 15.20 0.93 -3.81
N VAL A 165 14.12 1.40 -3.17
CA VAL A 165 13.80 1.03 -1.78
C VAL A 165 13.61 -0.48 -1.64
N LEU A 166 12.86 -1.11 -2.54
CA LEU A 166 12.61 -2.54 -2.46
C LEU A 166 13.92 -3.32 -2.59
N LEU A 167 14.81 -2.94 -3.50
CA LEU A 167 16.12 -3.57 -3.66
C LEU A 167 17.02 -3.35 -2.43
N ASP A 168 17.00 -2.16 -1.84
CA ASP A 168 17.77 -1.84 -0.62
C ASP A 168 17.33 -2.72 0.57
N PHE A 169 16.06 -3.10 0.61
CA PHE A 169 15.49 -4.03 1.61
C PHE A 169 15.54 -5.51 1.17
N GLY A 170 16.29 -5.83 0.11
CA GLY A 170 16.55 -7.22 -0.29
C GLY A 170 15.49 -7.86 -1.17
N ALA A 171 14.72 -7.07 -1.94
CA ALA A 171 13.78 -7.61 -2.91
C ALA A 171 14.49 -8.45 -3.98
N GLU A 172 13.90 -9.58 -4.34
CA GLU A 172 14.45 -10.50 -5.32
C GLU A 172 14.05 -10.10 -6.75
N ALA A 173 15.03 -9.65 -7.55
CA ALA A 173 14.80 -9.19 -8.93
C ALA A 173 14.48 -10.29 -9.96
N ARG A 174 14.54 -11.58 -9.57
CA ARG A 174 14.35 -12.73 -10.46
C ARG A 174 13.14 -13.60 -10.13
N VAL A 175 12.29 -13.19 -9.18
CA VAL A 175 11.05 -13.93 -8.86
C VAL A 175 10.15 -13.99 -10.09
N LEU A 176 9.65 -15.19 -10.40
CA LEU A 176 8.78 -15.40 -11.55
C LEU A 176 7.32 -15.49 -11.09
N ASN A 177 6.48 -14.68 -11.72
CA ASN A 177 5.03 -14.77 -11.57
C ASN A 177 4.48 -16.01 -12.31
N LEU A 178 3.16 -16.22 -12.24
CA LEU A 178 2.49 -17.36 -12.90
C LEU A 178 2.63 -17.36 -14.44
N LYS A 179 2.97 -16.22 -15.05
CA LYS A 179 3.22 -16.09 -16.50
C LYS A 179 4.70 -16.28 -16.86
N GLY A 180 5.55 -16.61 -15.89
CA GLY A 180 6.99 -16.76 -16.11
C GLY A 180 7.73 -15.43 -16.31
N GLN A 181 7.15 -14.31 -15.87
CA GLN A 181 7.76 -12.99 -16.02
C GLN A 181 8.47 -12.59 -14.72
N SER A 182 9.71 -12.11 -14.85
CA SER A 182 10.45 -11.46 -13.76
C SER A 182 10.17 -9.96 -13.72
N PRO A 183 10.47 -9.26 -12.59
CA PRO A 183 10.42 -7.80 -12.54
C PRO A 183 11.14 -7.12 -13.71
N VAL A 184 12.34 -7.60 -14.07
CA VAL A 184 13.10 -7.12 -15.25
C VAL A 184 12.29 -7.31 -16.54
N ALA A 185 11.69 -8.49 -16.75
CA ALA A 185 10.90 -8.76 -17.95
C ALA A 185 9.67 -7.86 -18.05
N ARG A 186 9.08 -7.46 -16.91
CA ARG A 186 7.96 -6.52 -16.88
C ARG A 186 8.36 -5.11 -17.28
N LEU A 187 9.51 -4.64 -16.82
CA LEU A 187 10.06 -3.34 -17.24
C LEU A 187 10.43 -3.35 -18.72
N LEU A 188 11.03 -4.42 -19.23
CA LEU A 188 11.31 -4.57 -20.67
C LEU A 188 10.03 -4.56 -21.51
N ALA A 189 8.95 -5.19 -21.02
CA ALA A 189 7.65 -5.13 -21.67
C ALA A 189 7.03 -3.71 -21.66
N LEU A 190 7.36 -2.87 -20.68
CA LEU A 190 6.99 -1.46 -20.66
C LEU A 190 7.78 -0.67 -21.72
N LEU A 191 9.11 -0.82 -21.74
CA LEU A 191 10.01 -0.20 -22.71
C LEU A 191 9.63 -0.53 -24.16
N ALA A 192 9.27 -1.79 -24.43
CA ALA A 192 8.83 -2.26 -25.75
C ALA A 192 7.55 -1.56 -26.26
N ARG A 193 6.78 -0.89 -25.38
CA ARG A 193 5.60 -0.09 -25.75
C ARG A 193 5.96 1.33 -26.18
N GLY A 194 7.25 1.68 -26.24
CA GLY A 194 7.75 2.97 -26.72
C GLY A 194 7.69 4.09 -25.67
N LEU A 195 7.70 3.75 -24.38
CA LEU A 195 7.63 4.69 -23.26
C LEU A 195 9.01 5.02 -22.65
N GLY A 196 10.11 4.58 -23.28
CA GLY A 196 11.48 4.72 -22.81
C GLY A 196 11.83 6.13 -22.36
N THR A 197 11.79 6.32 -21.04
CA THR A 197 12.24 7.54 -20.36
C THR A 197 13.56 7.24 -19.65
N GLU A 198 14.34 8.28 -19.35
CA GLU A 198 15.60 8.14 -18.58
C GLU A 198 15.39 7.42 -17.23
N ARG A 199 14.17 7.51 -16.67
CA ARG A 199 13.77 6.79 -15.45
C ARG A 199 13.67 5.29 -15.66
N GLU A 200 13.12 4.85 -16.78
CA GLU A 200 12.99 3.43 -17.10
C GLU A 200 14.36 2.80 -17.37
N ASP A 201 15.26 3.54 -18.03
CA ASP A 201 16.66 3.12 -18.21
C ASP A 201 17.37 2.98 -16.87
N SER A 202 17.20 3.95 -15.97
CA SER A 202 17.75 3.89 -14.60
C SER A 202 17.18 2.70 -13.80
N CYS A 203 15.87 2.42 -13.93
CA CYS A 203 15.24 1.26 -13.31
C CYS A 203 15.85 -0.04 -13.85
N LEU A 204 16.09 -0.10 -15.16
CA LEU A 204 16.63 -1.28 -15.84
C LEU A 204 18.06 -1.56 -15.37
N GLU A 205 18.89 -0.52 -15.24
CA GLU A 205 20.23 -0.63 -14.68
C GLU A 205 20.23 -1.18 -13.25
N LEU A 206 19.37 -0.65 -12.37
CA LEU A 206 19.24 -1.12 -10.99
C LEU A 206 18.80 -2.59 -10.92
N LEU A 207 17.77 -2.96 -11.68
CA LEU A 207 17.27 -4.34 -11.70
C LEU A 207 18.29 -5.31 -12.31
N HIS A 208 19.03 -4.93 -13.36
CA HIS A 208 20.10 -5.75 -13.90
C HIS A 208 21.24 -5.94 -12.92
N LYS A 209 21.64 -4.88 -12.21
CA LYS A 209 22.67 -4.95 -11.17
C LYS A 209 22.24 -5.90 -10.05
N ALA A 210 21.01 -5.76 -9.55
CA ALA A 210 20.46 -6.65 -8.53
C ALA A 210 20.35 -8.11 -9.02
N ALA A 211 19.95 -8.31 -10.27
CA ALA A 211 19.89 -9.65 -10.87
C ALA A 211 21.27 -10.28 -11.07
N GLY A 212 22.32 -9.49 -11.35
CA GLY A 212 23.68 -9.97 -11.59
C GLY A 212 24.49 -10.28 -10.32
N GLN A 213 24.25 -9.56 -9.21
CA GLN A 213 24.99 -9.75 -7.95
C GLN A 213 24.78 -11.14 -7.31
N LEU A 214 23.67 -11.82 -7.60
CA LEU A 214 23.39 -13.18 -7.14
C LEU A 214 24.36 -14.25 -7.70
N GLU A 215 25.03 -13.99 -8.83
CA GLU A 215 25.98 -14.96 -9.42
C GLU A 215 27.35 -14.95 -8.72
N VAL A 216 27.77 -13.82 -8.15
CA VAL A 216 29.08 -13.68 -7.49
C VAL A 216 29.08 -14.32 -6.09
N GLY A 217 27.91 -14.53 -5.48
CA GLY A 217 27.75 -15.14 -4.15
C GLY A 217 27.72 -16.68 -4.11
N ARG A 218 27.70 -17.38 -5.26
CA ARG A 218 27.65 -18.87 -5.32
C ARG A 218 28.90 -19.50 -5.95
N GLY A 219 30.07 -18.87 -5.82
CA GLY A 219 31.27 -19.21 -6.59
C GLY A 219 32.60 -19.42 -5.85
N SER A 220 32.63 -19.62 -4.52
CA SER A 220 33.89 -19.92 -3.80
C SER A 220 33.77 -21.10 -2.85
N GLY A 221 33.59 -22.28 -3.42
CA GLY A 221 33.59 -23.55 -2.69
C GLY A 221 33.91 -24.75 -3.57
N LEU A 222 34.97 -24.66 -4.38
CA LEU A 222 35.60 -25.85 -4.96
C LEU A 222 36.72 -26.31 -4.02
N PRO A 223 36.66 -27.51 -3.41
CA PRO A 223 37.85 -28.15 -2.90
C PRO A 223 38.71 -28.56 -4.10
N ARG A 224 39.91 -28.00 -4.20
CA ARG A 224 40.95 -28.50 -5.09
C ARG A 224 41.31 -29.92 -4.64
N GLU A 225 41.01 -30.90 -5.48
CA GLU A 225 41.77 -32.14 -5.50
C GLU A 225 43.25 -31.80 -5.69
N VAL A 226 44.08 -32.22 -4.73
CA VAL A 226 45.51 -32.39 -4.95
C VAL A 226 45.80 -33.85 -4.67
N ALA A 227 46.06 -34.57 -5.75
CA ALA A 227 46.62 -35.91 -5.71
C ALA A 227 48.13 -35.84 -5.40
N ARG A 228 48.63 -36.95 -4.82
CA ARG A 228 50.03 -37.37 -4.63
C ARG A 228 50.69 -36.77 -3.37
N ASP A 229 51.28 -37.54 -2.46
CA ASP A 229 52.03 -38.81 -2.63
C ASP A 229 51.53 -40.00 -1.80
#